data_AF-J3HRT7-F1
#
_entry.id   AF-J3HRT7-F1
#
_cell.length_a   1.000
_cell.length_b   1.000
_cell.length_c   1.000
_cell.angle_alpha   90.00
_cell.angle_beta   90.00
_cell.angle_gamma   90.00
#
_symmetry.space_group_name_H-M   'P 1'
#
loop_
_entity.id
_entity.type
_entity.pdbx_description
1 polymer ?
#
loop_
_entity_poly.entity_id
_entity_poly.type
_entity_poly.pdbx_seq_one_letter_code
_entity_poly.pdbx_strand_id
1 'polypeptide(L)' 'MTSAQELLQQYGPREAMEYDVVIVGGGPAGLSAAIRLKQLAVQSGKEVGVCVLEKGS' A
#
# COMPACT_ATOMS: atom_id res chain seq x y z
N MET A 1 17.03 -21.35 1.27
CA MET A 1 16.02 -20.38 0.78
C MET A 1 14.74 -21.16 0.58
N THR A 2 13.66 -20.82 1.28
CA THR A 2 12.36 -21.46 1.10
C THR A 2 11.84 -21.12 -0.30
N SER A 3 11.43 -22.13 -1.05
CA SER A 3 10.84 -21.97 -2.38
C SER A 3 9.46 -21.30 -2.28
N ALA A 4 9.02 -20.62 -3.36
CA ALA A 4 7.69 -20.02 -3.41
C ALA A 4 6.56 -21.07 -3.21
N GLN A 5 6.80 -22.32 -3.64
CA GLN A 5 5.87 -23.44 -3.51
C GLN A 5 5.68 -23.87 -2.05
N GLU A 6 6.75 -23.94 -1.28
CA GLU A 6 6.70 -24.24 0.17
C GLU A 6 5.94 -23.15 0.94
N LEU A 7 6.12 -21.87 0.59
CA LEU A 7 5.38 -20.77 1.22
C LEU A 7 3.88 -20.82 0.91
N LEU A 8 3.49 -21.17 -0.31
CA LEU A 8 2.08 -21.33 -0.70
C LEU A 8 1.43 -22.53 0.01
N GLN A 9 2.16 -23.63 0.17
CA GLN A 9 1.65 -24.80 0.90
C GLN A 9 1.44 -24.51 2.38
N GLN A 10 2.32 -23.71 3.01
CA GLN A 10 2.25 -23.40 4.43
C GLN A 10 1.21 -22.30 4.76
N TYR A 11 1.10 -21.26 3.94
CA TYR A 11 0.31 -20.05 4.26
C TYR A 11 -0.91 -19.85 3.35
N GLY A 12 -1.10 -20.69 2.34
CA GLY A 12 -2.18 -20.57 1.37
C GLY A 12 -1.93 -19.49 0.31
N PRO A 13 -2.91 -19.28 -0.60
CA PRO A 13 -2.83 -18.25 -1.62
C PRO A 13 -2.83 -16.85 -1.00
N ARG A 14 -2.07 -15.91 -1.60
CA ARG A 14 -2.03 -14.51 -1.16
C ARG A 14 -3.03 -13.69 -1.95
N GLU A 15 -3.81 -12.87 -1.25
CA GLU A 15 -4.63 -11.83 -1.89
C GLU A 15 -3.73 -10.70 -2.41
N ALA A 16 -4.10 -10.15 -3.56
CA ALA A 16 -3.42 -9.03 -4.19
C ALA A 16 -4.44 -8.00 -4.66
N MET A 17 -4.07 -6.73 -4.52
CA MET A 17 -4.86 -5.58 -4.96
C MET A 17 -3.93 -4.57 -5.63
N GLU A 18 -4.40 -3.94 -6.70
CA GLU A 18 -3.63 -2.92 -7.43
C GLU A 18 -3.85 -1.53 -6.82
N TYR A 19 -2.76 -0.78 -6.67
CA TYR A 19 -2.74 0.61 -6.24
C TYR A 19 -1.63 1.36 -7.00
N ASP A 20 -1.83 2.63 -7.29
CA ASP A 20 -0.79 3.47 -7.90
C ASP A 20 0.35 3.74 -6.91
N VAL A 21 0.01 3.91 -5.62
CA VAL A 21 0.97 4.15 -4.55
C VAL A 21 0.60 3.33 -3.32
N VAL A 22 1.58 2.62 -2.77
CA VAL A 22 1.51 1.96 -1.46
C VAL A 22 2.49 2.62 -0.50
N ILE A 23 1.99 3.04 0.66
CA ILE A 23 2.76 3.65 1.75
C ILE A 23 2.78 2.67 2.93
N VAL A 24 3.97 2.32 3.40
CA VAL A 24 4.15 1.46 4.58
C VAL A 24 4.55 2.32 5.78
N GLY A 25 3.68 2.34 6.79
CA GLY A 25 3.74 3.20 7.96
C GLY A 25 2.67 4.31 7.92
N GLY A 26 1.71 4.25 8.84
CA GLY A 26 0.62 5.21 9.03
C GLY A 26 0.92 6.30 10.06
N GLY A 27 2.19 6.55 10.38
CA GLY A 27 2.61 7.67 11.21
C GLY A 27 2.48 9.04 10.51
N PRO A 28 2.90 10.14 11.16
CA PRO A 28 2.77 11.49 10.60
C PRO A 28 3.39 11.66 9.21
N ALA A 29 4.54 11.03 8.96
CA ALA A 29 5.20 11.09 7.66
C ALA A 29 4.38 10.40 6.55
N GLY A 30 3.91 9.17 6.79
CA GLY A 30 3.15 8.41 5.81
C GLY A 30 1.79 9.03 5.51
N LEU A 31 1.08 9.49 6.55
CA LEU A 31 -0.20 10.19 6.36
C LEU A 31 -0.03 11.54 5.67
N SER A 32 1.01 12.31 6.00
CA SER A 32 1.31 13.57 5.30
C SER A 32 1.58 13.33 3.80
N ALA A 33 2.33 12.28 3.47
CA ALA A 33 2.57 11.89 2.09
C ALA A 33 1.27 11.48 1.37
N ALA A 34 0.44 10.63 1.98
CA ALA A 34 -0.84 10.20 1.42
C ALA A 34 -1.78 11.36 1.14
N ILE A 35 -1.94 12.27 2.12
CA ILE A 35 -2.77 13.47 2.00
C ILE A 35 -2.25 14.37 0.87
N ARG A 36 -0.93 14.63 0.84
CA ARG A 36 -0.35 15.50 -0.19
C ARG A 36 -0.49 14.91 -1.59
N LEU A 37 -0.33 13.60 -1.76
CA LEU A 37 -0.55 12.91 -3.03
C LEU A 37 -1.99 13.08 -3.53
N LYS A 38 -2.99 12.88 -2.66
CA LYS A 38 -4.39 13.08 -3.02
C LYS A 38 -4.70 14.54 -3.38
N GLN A 39 -4.14 15.50 -2.64
CA GLN A 39 -4.29 16.92 -2.98
C GLN A 39 -3.70 17.26 -4.36
N LEU A 40 -2.52 16.74 -4.69
CA LEU A 40 -1.89 16.91 -6.01
C LEU A 40 -2.72 16.25 -7.12
N ALA A 41 -3.28 15.07 -6.86
CA ALA A 41 -4.14 14.37 -7.80
C ALA A 41 -5.37 15.22 -8.16
N VAL A 42 -6.07 15.75 -7.16
CA VAL A 42 -7.20 16.69 -7.34
C VAL A 42 -6.78 17.94 -8.12
N GLN A 43 -5.66 18.56 -7.78
CA GLN A 43 -5.14 19.75 -8.48
C GLN A 43 -4.83 19.46 -9.96
N SER A 44 -4.38 18.24 -10.28
CA SER A 44 -4.05 17.81 -11.64
C SER A 44 -5.22 17.21 -12.42
N GLY A 45 -6.42 17.11 -11.82
CA GLY A 45 -7.58 16.46 -12.43
C GLY A 45 -7.39 14.96 -12.68
N LYS A 46 -6.56 14.30 -11.86
CA LYS A 46 -6.26 12.86 -11.97
C LYS A 46 -6.82 12.11 -10.78
N GLU A 47 -7.19 10.86 -11.00
CA GLU A 47 -7.41 9.91 -9.91
C GLU A 47 -6.11 9.14 -9.63
N VAL A 48 -5.85 8.89 -8.34
CA VAL A 48 -4.68 8.12 -7.86
C VAL A 48 -5.14 7.26 -6.70
N GLY A 49 -5.05 5.94 -6.82
CA GLY A 49 -5.25 4.98 -5.74
C GLY A 49 -4.06 5.00 -4.77
N VAL A 50 -4.33 5.29 -3.49
CA VAL A 50 -3.29 5.32 -2.44
C VAL A 50 -3.70 4.35 -1.34
N CYS A 51 -2.84 3.36 -1.07
CA CYS A 51 -2.98 2.46 0.07
C CYS A 51 -1.99 2.86 1.17
N VAL A 52 -2.46 2.96 2.42
CA VAL A 52 -1.60 3.14 3.58
C VAL A 52 -1.71 1.90 4.46
N LEU A 53 -0.59 1.21 4.64
CA LEU A 53 -0.48 0.04 5.49
C LEU A 53 0.20 0.44 6.79
N GLU A 54 -0.44 0.20 7.92
CA GLU A 54 0.15 0.40 9.24
C GLU A 54 0.01 -0.91 10.00
N LYS A 55 1.06 -1.30 10.75
CA LYS A 55 0.99 -2.49 11.60
C LYS A 55 -0.14 -2.33 12.62
N GLY A 56 -0.30 -1.11 13.15
CA GLY A 56 -1.13 -0.85 14.32
C GLY A 56 -0.49 -1.47 15.56
N SER A 57 -0.53 -0.81 16.71
CA SER A 57 -0.07 -1.40 17.98
C SER A 57 -0.98 -2.54 18.41
#